data_AF-A0A7C0WNS7-F1
#
_entry.id   AF-A0A7C0WNS7-F1
#
_cell.length_a   1.000
_cell.length_b   1.000
_cell.length_c   1.000
_cell.angle_alpha   90.00
_cell.angle_beta   90.00
_cell.angle_gamma   90.00
#
_symmetry.space_group_name_H-M   'P 1'
#
loop_
_entity.id
_entity.type
_entity.pdbx_description
1 polymer ?
#
loop_
_entity_poly.entity_id
_entity_poly.type
_entity_poly.pdbx_seq_one_letter_code
_entity_poly.pdbx_strand_id
1 'polypeptide(L)'
;MTALAGIRVIELGGIGPAPFCGMLLADMGAEVIRVDRPSEVDRGLDPLRTMVGRSKRAIGLNLKTSPGVAVLHRILESADVLIEGFRPGVMERIGVGPDVLESTHPHLVVGRMTGWGQTGPFSAMAGHDINYISMSGALGSIGRAGERPVPPLNLVGDYGGGALYLAVGVLAALVERSVSGRGQVIDVAMVDGAASLMTPIYQMFGMGRWVEGRESNLLDGAAPF
;
A
#
# COMPACT_ATOMS: atom_id res chain seq x y z
N MET A 1 12.77 14.12 -19.08
CA MET A 1 12.80 12.68 -18.76
C MET A 1 12.26 12.56 -17.34
N THR A 2 11.20 11.78 -17.10
CA THR A 2 10.61 11.57 -15.76
C THR A 2 11.33 10.42 -15.04
N ALA A 3 11.26 10.36 -13.71
CA ALA A 3 12.04 9.43 -12.89
C ALA A 3 11.74 7.95 -13.18
N LEU A 4 10.48 7.62 -13.48
CA LEU A 4 10.03 6.25 -13.80
C LEU A 4 9.65 6.07 -15.27
N ALA A 5 10.18 6.91 -16.17
CA ALA A 5 9.96 6.73 -17.61
C ALA A 5 10.38 5.32 -18.05
N GLY A 6 9.47 4.59 -18.69
CA GLY A 6 9.71 3.22 -19.18
C GLY A 6 9.38 2.13 -18.17
N ILE A 7 9.01 2.45 -16.93
CA ILE A 7 8.53 1.48 -15.95
C ILE A 7 7.05 1.22 -16.15
N ARG A 8 6.65 -0.05 -16.28
CA ARG A 8 5.24 -0.49 -16.35
C ARG A 8 4.79 -1.12 -15.04
N VAL A 9 3.72 -0.58 -14.47
CA VAL A 9 3.11 -1.04 -13.21
C VAL A 9 1.72 -1.59 -13.50
N ILE A 10 1.46 -2.80 -13.03
CA ILE A 10 0.14 -3.40 -13.01
C ILE A 10 -0.46 -3.24 -11.61
N GLU A 11 -1.58 -2.55 -11.50
CA GLU A 11 -2.30 -2.35 -10.24
C GLU A 11 -3.54 -3.23 -10.22
N LEU A 12 -3.62 -4.21 -9.33
CA LEU A 12 -4.85 -4.97 -9.15
C LEU A 12 -5.87 -4.15 -8.37
N GLY A 13 -7.08 -4.04 -8.93
CA GLY A 13 -8.13 -3.17 -8.44
C GLY A 13 -8.42 -3.36 -6.95
N GLY A 14 -8.37 -2.25 -6.23
CA GLY A 14 -8.65 -2.16 -4.80
C GLY A 14 -9.04 -0.74 -4.41
N ILE A 15 -9.27 -0.53 -3.12
CA ILE A 15 -9.61 0.77 -2.51
C ILE A 15 -8.51 1.23 -1.56
N GLY A 16 -8.50 2.53 -1.24
CA GLY A 16 -7.65 3.09 -0.19
C GLY A 16 -6.18 3.23 -0.60
N PRO A 17 -5.24 2.52 0.05
CA PRO A 17 -3.82 2.83 -0.06
C PRO A 17 -3.16 2.35 -1.36
N ALA A 18 -3.58 1.22 -1.94
CA ALA A 18 -2.95 0.69 -3.16
C ALA A 18 -3.16 1.61 -4.38
N PRO A 19 -4.38 2.14 -4.63
CA PRO A 19 -4.59 3.16 -5.65
C PRO A 19 -3.78 4.43 -5.41
N PHE A 20 -3.58 4.82 -4.14
CA PHE A 20 -2.74 5.98 -3.82
C PHE A 20 -1.27 5.73 -4.18
N CYS A 21 -0.73 4.54 -3.87
CA CYS A 21 0.62 4.15 -4.31
C CYS A 21 0.76 4.20 -5.84
N GLY A 22 -0.17 3.57 -6.58
CA GLY A 22 -0.13 3.60 -8.04
C GLY A 22 -0.25 5.02 -8.61
N MET A 23 -0.97 5.92 -7.95
CA MET A 23 -1.03 7.34 -8.34
C MET A 23 0.33 8.02 -8.20
N LEU A 24 1.05 7.79 -7.10
CA LEU A 24 2.40 8.33 -6.90
C LEU A 24 3.38 7.81 -7.97
N LEU A 25 3.33 6.52 -8.28
CA LEU A 25 4.17 5.91 -9.32
C LEU A 25 3.85 6.50 -10.71
N ALA A 26 2.57 6.70 -11.03
CA ALA A 26 2.14 7.34 -12.27
C ALA A 26 2.61 8.80 -12.35
N ASP A 27 2.48 9.56 -11.27
CA ASP A 27 2.92 10.96 -11.20
C ASP A 27 4.46 11.09 -11.31
N MET A 28 5.21 10.05 -10.93
CA MET A 28 6.66 9.93 -11.18
C MET A 28 7.01 9.47 -12.61
N GLY A 29 6.00 9.17 -13.43
CA GLY A 29 6.13 8.89 -14.87
C GLY A 29 6.06 7.42 -15.28
N ALA A 30 5.66 6.51 -14.38
CA ALA A 30 5.43 5.11 -14.74
C ALA A 30 4.14 4.95 -15.58
N GLU A 31 4.11 3.97 -16.48
CA GLU A 31 2.86 3.52 -17.11
C GLU A 31 2.11 2.63 -16.12
N VAL A 32 1.06 3.16 -15.50
CA VAL A 32 0.23 2.41 -14.55
C VAL A 32 -1.04 1.92 -15.24
N ILE A 33 -1.20 0.60 -15.31
CA ILE A 33 -2.38 -0.08 -15.85
C ILE A 33 -3.11 -0.76 -14.70
N ARG A 34 -4.28 -0.23 -14.38
CA ARG A 34 -5.16 -0.79 -13.37
C ARG A 34 -6.02 -1.92 -13.94
N VAL A 35 -6.13 -3.02 -13.21
CA VAL A 35 -6.94 -4.20 -13.58
C VAL A 35 -8.13 -4.27 -12.65
N ASP A 36 -9.30 -3.89 -13.15
CA ASP A 36 -10.55 -3.91 -12.39
C ASP A 36 -11.46 -5.07 -12.78
N ARG A 37 -12.42 -5.36 -11.92
CA ARG A 37 -13.49 -6.32 -12.26
C ARG A 37 -14.46 -5.62 -13.21
N PRO A 38 -14.84 -6.25 -14.34
CA PRO A 38 -15.78 -5.65 -15.30
C PRO A 38 -17.07 -5.12 -14.63
N SER A 39 -17.62 -5.89 -13.68
CA SER A 39 -18.84 -5.53 -12.95
C SER A 39 -18.73 -4.28 -12.06
N GLU A 40 -17.52 -3.84 -11.70
CA GLU A 40 -17.30 -2.63 -10.90
C GLU A 40 -17.25 -1.39 -11.80
N VAL A 41 -16.69 -1.51 -13.01
CA VAL A 41 -16.67 -0.46 -14.03
C VAL A 41 -18.09 -0.12 -14.50
N ASP A 42 -18.92 -1.14 -14.74
CA ASP A 42 -20.30 -0.98 -15.22
C ASP A 42 -21.23 -0.23 -14.25
N ARG A 43 -20.84 -0.07 -12.98
CA ARG A 43 -21.62 0.64 -11.95
C ARG A 43 -21.34 2.15 -11.88
N GLY A 44 -20.62 2.71 -12.85
CA GLY A 44 -20.30 4.14 -12.89
C GLY A 44 -19.23 4.57 -11.89
N LEU A 45 -18.59 3.61 -11.21
CA LEU A 45 -17.42 3.82 -10.37
C LEU A 45 -16.17 3.77 -11.25
N ASP A 46 -16.12 4.61 -12.28
CA ASP A 46 -14.96 4.67 -13.18
C ASP A 46 -13.73 5.05 -12.32
N PRO A 47 -12.78 4.11 -12.13
CA PRO A 47 -11.65 4.32 -11.25
C PRO A 47 -10.77 5.47 -11.74
N LEU A 48 -10.79 5.77 -13.04
CA LEU A 48 -10.04 6.86 -13.67
C LEU A 48 -10.66 8.23 -13.42
N ARG A 49 -11.93 8.31 -13.03
CA ARG A 49 -12.62 9.58 -12.70
C ARG A 49 -12.41 10.01 -11.25
N THR A 50 -11.48 9.39 -10.54
CA THR A 50 -11.10 9.73 -9.17
C THR A 50 -9.77 10.47 -9.13
N MET A 51 -9.50 11.24 -8.08
CA MET A 51 -8.21 11.91 -7.90
C MET A 51 -7.03 10.93 -7.82
N VAL A 52 -7.26 9.72 -7.30
CA VAL A 52 -6.25 8.65 -7.21
C VAL A 52 -6.16 7.79 -8.48
N GLY A 53 -7.08 7.98 -9.43
CA GLY A 53 -7.08 7.32 -10.74
C GLY A 53 -6.42 8.12 -11.84
N ARG A 54 -6.06 9.38 -11.57
CA ARG A 54 -5.39 10.25 -12.55
C ARG A 54 -4.10 9.60 -13.06
N SER A 55 -3.73 9.93 -14.30
CA SER A 55 -2.50 9.47 -14.95
C SER A 55 -2.41 7.94 -15.19
N LYS A 56 -3.48 7.18 -14.89
CA LYS A 56 -3.55 5.73 -15.10
C LYS A 56 -4.35 5.36 -16.33
N ARG A 57 -4.14 4.13 -16.81
CA ARG A 57 -5.02 3.41 -17.74
C ARG A 57 -5.73 2.31 -16.96
N ALA A 58 -6.88 1.84 -17.46
CA ALA A 58 -7.61 0.75 -16.84
C ALA A 58 -8.04 -0.31 -17.86
N ILE A 59 -8.08 -1.57 -17.43
CA ILE A 59 -8.63 -2.70 -18.18
C ILE A 59 -9.54 -3.54 -17.26
N GLY A 60 -10.61 -4.09 -17.82
CA GLY A 60 -11.49 -5.00 -17.11
C GLY A 60 -11.08 -6.46 -17.32
N LEU A 61 -10.66 -7.16 -16.27
CA LEU A 61 -10.36 -8.60 -16.33
C LEU A 61 -11.11 -9.37 -15.24
N ASN A 62 -11.76 -10.47 -15.62
CA ASN A 62 -12.35 -11.39 -14.66
C ASN A 62 -11.31 -12.40 -14.16
N LEU A 63 -10.62 -12.07 -13.07
CA LEU A 63 -9.60 -12.93 -12.46
C LEU A 63 -10.15 -14.16 -11.71
N LYS A 64 -11.46 -14.43 -11.81
CA LYS A 64 -12.07 -15.69 -11.34
C LYS A 64 -12.09 -16.79 -12.41
N THR A 65 -11.68 -16.49 -13.64
CA THR A 65 -11.67 -17.45 -14.75
C THR A 65 -10.25 -17.68 -15.24
N SER A 66 -9.95 -18.91 -15.64
CA SER A 66 -8.62 -19.26 -16.18
C SER A 66 -8.22 -18.38 -17.38
N PRO A 67 -9.12 -18.01 -18.32
CA PRO A 67 -8.77 -17.06 -19.38
C PRO A 67 -8.39 -15.66 -18.86
N GLY A 68 -9.09 -15.14 -17.84
CA GLY A 68 -8.75 -13.84 -17.26
C GLY A 68 -7.39 -13.84 -16.58
N VAL A 69 -7.08 -14.91 -15.85
CA VAL A 69 -5.76 -15.13 -15.22
C VAL A 69 -4.68 -15.27 -16.28
N ALA A 70 -4.92 -16.02 -17.36
CA ALA A 70 -3.96 -16.17 -18.46
C ALA A 70 -3.66 -14.83 -19.16
N VAL A 71 -4.66 -13.96 -19.31
CA VAL A 71 -4.44 -12.61 -19.85
C VAL A 71 -3.57 -11.78 -18.91
N LEU A 72 -3.82 -11.83 -17.59
CA LEU A 72 -2.97 -11.14 -16.61
C LEU A 72 -1.52 -11.60 -16.69
N HIS A 73 -1.27 -12.92 -16.73
CA HIS A 73 0.08 -13.48 -16.88
C HIS A 73 0.81 -12.96 -18.13
N ARG A 74 0.12 -12.85 -19.27
CA ARG A 74 0.70 -12.26 -20.50
C ARG A 74 1.04 -10.78 -20.35
N ILE A 75 0.22 -10.02 -19.62
CA ILE A 75 0.52 -8.60 -19.34
C ILE A 75 1.78 -8.50 -18.47
N LEU A 76 1.90 -9.38 -17.47
CA LEU A 76 3.02 -9.43 -16.55
C LEU A 76 4.36 -9.78 -17.22
N GLU A 77 4.37 -10.42 -18.40
CA GLU A 77 5.61 -10.66 -19.19
C GLU A 77 6.37 -9.37 -19.53
N SER A 78 5.67 -8.23 -19.57
CA SER A 78 6.23 -6.92 -19.89
C SER A 78 6.13 -5.92 -18.75
N ALA A 79 5.71 -6.36 -17.57
CA ALA A 79 5.52 -5.52 -16.40
C ALA A 79 6.77 -5.50 -15.53
N ASP A 80 7.05 -4.35 -14.93
CA ASP A 80 8.13 -4.21 -13.96
C ASP A 80 7.66 -4.41 -12.53
N VAL A 81 6.42 -4.00 -12.27
CA VAL A 81 5.84 -4.00 -10.94
C VAL A 81 4.41 -4.51 -11.00
N LEU A 82 4.02 -5.32 -10.03
CA LEU A 82 2.64 -5.67 -9.70
C LEU A 82 2.32 -5.15 -8.29
N ILE A 83 1.28 -4.35 -8.13
CA ILE A 83 0.80 -3.91 -6.81
C ILE A 83 -0.60 -4.43 -6.52
N GLU A 84 -0.84 -4.90 -5.29
CA GLU A 84 -2.12 -5.46 -4.86
C GLU A 84 -2.40 -5.18 -3.37
N GLY A 85 -3.68 -5.13 -3.02
CA GLY A 85 -4.16 -4.89 -1.65
C GLY A 85 -5.23 -5.89 -1.19
N PHE A 86 -5.21 -7.10 -1.73
CA PHE A 86 -6.11 -8.17 -1.35
C PHE A 86 -5.73 -8.78 0.00
N ARG A 87 -6.71 -9.47 0.61
CA ARG A 87 -6.46 -10.24 1.84
C ARG A 87 -5.42 -11.35 1.56
N PRO A 88 -4.62 -11.73 2.58
CA PRO A 88 -3.69 -12.85 2.45
C PRO A 88 -4.38 -14.11 1.92
N GLY A 89 -3.70 -14.83 1.02
CA GLY A 89 -4.22 -16.02 0.36
C GLY A 89 -5.13 -15.77 -0.85
N VAL A 90 -5.48 -14.52 -1.19
CA VAL A 90 -6.27 -14.25 -2.40
C VAL A 90 -5.45 -14.48 -3.67
N MET A 91 -4.26 -13.89 -3.76
CA MET A 91 -3.37 -13.98 -4.92
C MET A 91 -3.02 -15.44 -5.24
N GLU A 92 -2.73 -16.22 -4.20
CA GLU A 92 -2.43 -17.64 -4.26
C GLU A 92 -3.62 -18.43 -4.84
N ARG A 93 -4.84 -18.17 -4.35
CA ARG A 93 -6.07 -18.84 -4.84
C ARG A 93 -6.40 -18.53 -6.30
N ILE A 94 -6.04 -17.35 -6.80
CA ILE A 94 -6.28 -16.96 -8.20
C ILE A 94 -5.09 -17.28 -9.11
N GLY A 95 -4.04 -17.94 -8.62
CA GLY A 95 -2.91 -18.40 -9.42
C GLY A 95 -1.90 -17.31 -9.80
N VAL A 96 -1.83 -16.24 -9.00
CA VAL A 96 -0.82 -15.16 -9.11
C VAL A 96 -0.13 -14.90 -7.77
N GLY A 97 0.05 -15.96 -6.97
CA GLY A 97 0.81 -15.88 -5.73
C GLY A 97 2.31 -15.67 -5.96
N PRO A 98 3.06 -15.20 -4.94
CA PRO A 98 4.49 -14.91 -5.06
C PRO A 98 5.33 -16.04 -5.64
N ASP A 99 5.16 -17.28 -5.17
CA ASP A 99 5.96 -18.42 -5.65
C ASP A 99 5.75 -18.68 -7.15
N VAL A 100 4.51 -18.52 -7.62
CA VAL A 100 4.17 -18.65 -9.05
C VAL A 100 4.86 -17.53 -9.82
N LEU A 101 4.69 -16.28 -9.38
CA LEU A 101 5.25 -15.11 -10.05
C LEU A 101 6.78 -15.12 -10.07
N GLU A 102 7.44 -15.58 -9.00
CA GLU A 102 8.89 -15.73 -9.00
C GLU A 102 9.36 -16.76 -10.05
N SER A 103 8.61 -17.86 -10.21
CA SER A 103 8.95 -18.90 -11.18
C SER A 103 8.70 -18.47 -12.64
N THR A 104 7.65 -17.69 -12.92
CA THR A 104 7.23 -17.31 -14.27
C THR A 104 7.72 -15.92 -14.70
N HIS A 105 7.93 -15.01 -13.74
CA HIS A 105 8.29 -13.61 -13.94
C HIS A 105 9.38 -13.19 -12.93
N PRO A 106 10.58 -13.79 -12.97
CA PRO A 106 11.62 -13.60 -11.94
C PRO A 106 12.15 -12.16 -11.81
N HIS A 107 11.81 -11.27 -12.75
CA HIS A 107 12.18 -9.86 -12.76
C HIS A 107 11.11 -8.95 -12.12
N LEU A 108 9.92 -9.49 -11.81
CA LEU A 108 8.76 -8.72 -11.39
C LEU A 108 8.89 -8.31 -9.92
N VAL A 109 8.76 -7.02 -9.64
CA VAL A 109 8.61 -6.52 -8.28
C VAL A 109 7.16 -6.68 -7.85
N VAL A 110 6.88 -7.41 -6.78
CA VAL A 110 5.52 -7.68 -6.31
C VAL A 110 5.27 -6.96 -5.00
N GLY A 111 4.54 -5.85 -5.07
CA GLY A 111 4.11 -5.07 -3.92
C GLY A 111 2.77 -5.56 -3.37
N ARG A 112 2.76 -6.03 -2.13
CA ARG A 112 1.56 -6.47 -1.42
C ARG A 112 1.33 -5.57 -0.22
N MET A 113 0.11 -5.06 -0.08
CA MET A 113 -0.21 -4.14 1.01
C MET A 113 -1.49 -4.52 1.73
N THR A 114 -1.36 -4.84 3.01
CA THR A 114 -2.48 -5.21 3.87
C THR A 114 -2.43 -4.43 5.17
N GLY A 115 -3.48 -4.58 5.99
CA GLY A 115 -3.52 -3.95 7.30
C GLY A 115 -2.48 -4.48 8.28
N TRP A 116 -2.34 -5.80 8.28
CA TRP A 116 -1.67 -6.56 9.33
C TRP A 116 -0.49 -7.40 8.81
N GLY A 117 -0.11 -7.26 7.53
CA GLY A 117 0.91 -8.06 6.85
C GLY A 117 0.36 -9.35 6.25
N GLN A 118 1.20 -10.07 5.49
CA GLN A 118 0.86 -11.41 4.98
C GLN A 118 1.00 -12.51 6.05
N THR A 119 1.65 -12.21 7.18
CA THR A 119 1.96 -13.19 8.24
C THR A 119 1.56 -12.69 9.62
N GLY A 120 1.68 -13.56 10.64
CA GLY A 120 1.36 -13.21 12.02
C GLY A 120 -0.13 -13.40 12.39
N PRO A 121 -0.46 -13.23 13.68
CA PRO A 121 -1.76 -13.63 14.25
C PRO A 121 -2.94 -12.81 13.74
N PHE A 122 -2.68 -11.60 13.21
CA PHE A 122 -3.73 -10.70 12.70
C PHE A 122 -3.82 -10.67 11.18
N SER A 123 -2.97 -11.38 10.44
CA SER A 123 -2.94 -11.40 8.97
C SER A 123 -4.32 -11.66 8.31
N ALA A 124 -5.11 -12.58 8.89
CA ALA A 124 -6.44 -12.91 8.39
C ALA A 124 -7.54 -11.90 8.79
N MET A 125 -7.24 -10.98 9.72
CA MET A 125 -8.22 -10.07 10.31
C MET A 125 -8.60 -8.94 9.34
N ALA A 126 -9.88 -8.55 9.34
CA ALA A 126 -10.28 -7.29 8.69
C ALA A 126 -9.77 -6.10 9.52
N GLY A 127 -9.38 -5.02 8.84
CA GLY A 127 -9.07 -3.77 9.52
C GLY A 127 -9.40 -2.60 8.62
N HIS A 128 -9.50 -1.44 9.25
CA HIS A 128 -9.55 -0.13 8.62
C HIS A 128 -8.44 0.73 9.23
N ASP A 129 -8.13 1.85 8.59
CA ASP A 129 -7.10 2.81 9.04
C ASP A 129 -7.07 2.99 10.56
N ILE A 130 -8.22 3.29 11.16
CA ILE A 130 -8.38 3.52 12.61
C ILE A 130 -7.86 2.36 13.49
N ASN A 131 -7.98 1.12 13.02
CA ASN A 131 -7.47 -0.05 13.76
C ASN A 131 -5.94 -0.05 13.80
N TYR A 132 -5.29 0.24 12.68
CA TYR A 132 -3.82 0.23 12.57
C TYR A 132 -3.20 1.37 13.38
N ILE A 133 -3.80 2.56 13.29
CA ILE A 133 -3.33 3.73 14.04
C ILE A 133 -3.67 3.63 15.54
N SER A 134 -4.70 2.87 15.91
CA SER A 134 -4.95 2.56 17.33
C SER A 134 -3.89 1.64 17.91
N MET A 135 -3.50 0.59 17.18
CA MET A 135 -2.54 -0.42 17.66
C MET A 135 -1.11 0.13 17.71
N SER A 136 -0.76 1.04 16.80
CA SER A 136 0.52 1.76 16.84
C SER A 136 0.54 2.89 17.88
N GLY A 137 -0.56 3.20 18.56
CA GLY A 137 -0.62 4.31 19.53
C GLY A 137 -0.65 5.71 18.90
N ALA A 138 -0.58 5.83 17.57
CA ALA A 138 -0.72 7.08 16.85
C ALA A 138 -2.06 7.77 17.17
N LEU A 139 -3.16 7.01 17.14
CA LEU A 139 -4.49 7.55 17.46
C LEU A 139 -4.54 8.10 18.89
N GLY A 140 -3.98 7.36 19.85
CA GLY A 140 -3.97 7.75 21.26
C GLY A 140 -3.22 9.07 21.52
N SER A 141 -2.25 9.38 20.66
CA SER A 141 -1.36 10.54 20.75
C SER A 141 -1.90 11.81 20.06
N ILE A 142 -3.06 11.74 19.40
CA ILE A 142 -3.61 12.85 18.60
C ILE A 142 -4.94 13.34 19.18
N GLY A 143 -5.02 14.65 19.43
CA GLY A 143 -6.24 15.34 19.87
C GLY A 143 -6.03 16.15 21.14
N ARG A 144 -7.12 16.67 21.72
CA ARG A 144 -7.08 17.48 22.93
C ARG A 144 -7.05 16.65 24.20
N ALA A 145 -6.52 17.25 25.27
CA ALA A 145 -6.61 16.68 26.62
C ALA A 145 -8.08 16.53 27.04
N GLY A 146 -8.43 15.38 27.64
CA GLY A 146 -9.78 15.10 28.15
C GLY A 146 -10.86 14.78 27.10
N GLU A 147 -10.58 14.98 25.80
CA GLU A 147 -11.50 14.63 24.71
C GLU A 147 -11.25 13.22 24.17
N ARG A 148 -12.10 12.72 23.26
CA ARG A 148 -11.85 11.45 22.57
C ARG A 148 -10.72 11.61 21.54
N PRO A 149 -9.91 10.57 21.27
CA PRO A 149 -8.95 10.60 20.17
C PRO A 149 -9.61 11.00 18.84
N VAL A 150 -8.92 11.82 18.06
CA VAL A 150 -9.42 12.29 16.75
C VAL A 150 -8.69 11.52 15.65
N PRO A 151 -9.39 10.68 14.84
CA PRO A 151 -8.77 10.00 13.71
C PRO A 151 -8.27 11.04 12.69
N PRO A 152 -6.98 11.07 12.34
CA PRO A 152 -6.38 12.05 11.42
C PRO A 152 -6.67 11.71 9.95
N LEU A 153 -7.97 11.55 9.63
CA LEU A 153 -8.43 10.95 8.37
C LEU A 153 -7.71 9.60 8.17
N ASN A 154 -7.39 9.27 6.92
CA ASN A 154 -6.61 8.09 6.53
C ASN A 154 -5.14 8.44 6.19
N LEU A 155 -4.65 9.56 6.71
CA LEU A 155 -3.31 10.06 6.39
C LEU A 155 -2.21 9.20 7.01
N VAL A 156 -2.45 8.63 8.19
CA VAL A 156 -1.42 7.97 8.98
C VAL A 156 -1.31 6.48 8.66
N GLY A 157 -2.40 5.72 8.70
CA GLY A 157 -2.37 4.27 8.45
C GLY A 157 -2.30 3.96 6.96
N ASP A 158 -3.35 4.28 6.23
CA ASP A 158 -3.47 3.94 4.81
C ASP A 158 -2.36 4.60 3.98
N TYR A 159 -2.24 5.93 4.04
CA TYR A 159 -1.33 6.65 3.14
C TYR A 159 0.11 6.70 3.67
N GLY A 160 0.28 7.14 4.91
CA GLY A 160 1.58 7.22 5.57
C GLY A 160 2.22 5.85 5.75
N GLY A 161 1.55 4.96 6.47
CA GLY A 161 2.05 3.63 6.84
C GLY A 161 1.93 2.57 5.74
N GLY A 162 0.95 2.72 4.84
CA GLY A 162 0.77 1.80 3.71
C GLY A 162 1.41 2.32 2.44
N ALA A 163 0.72 3.25 1.78
CA ALA A 163 0.99 3.60 0.39
C ALA A 163 2.40 4.19 0.17
N LEU A 164 2.89 5.04 1.08
CA LEU A 164 4.23 5.61 0.98
C LEU A 164 5.32 4.56 1.25
N TYR A 165 5.15 3.67 2.24
CA TYR A 165 6.09 2.56 2.44
C TYR A 165 6.12 1.60 1.25
N LEU A 166 4.96 1.31 0.65
CA LEU A 166 4.90 0.49 -0.55
C LEU A 166 5.61 1.18 -1.72
N ALA A 167 5.38 2.48 -1.94
CA ALA A 167 6.07 3.22 -2.99
C ALA A 167 7.59 3.22 -2.78
N VAL A 168 8.07 3.47 -1.55
CA VAL A 168 9.50 3.41 -1.21
C VAL A 168 10.07 2.00 -1.44
N GLY A 169 9.36 0.96 -1.00
CA GLY A 169 9.76 -0.43 -1.21
C GLY A 169 9.85 -0.80 -2.69
N VAL A 170 8.89 -0.37 -3.51
CA VAL A 170 8.90 -0.58 -4.97
C VAL A 170 10.10 0.12 -5.60
N LEU A 171 10.36 1.38 -5.23
CA LEU A 171 11.51 2.12 -5.74
C LEU A 171 12.83 1.45 -5.36
N ALA A 172 12.97 1.02 -4.10
CA ALA A 172 14.17 0.31 -3.62
C ALA A 172 14.37 -1.03 -4.36
N ALA A 173 13.29 -1.78 -4.57
CA ALA A 173 13.33 -3.04 -5.32
C ALA A 173 13.68 -2.85 -6.79
N LEU A 174 13.19 -1.78 -7.43
CA LEU A 174 13.56 -1.43 -8.80
C LEU A 174 15.04 -1.06 -8.91
N VAL A 175 15.60 -0.36 -7.91
CA VAL A 175 17.04 -0.05 -7.84
C VAL A 175 17.85 -1.32 -7.66
N GLU A 176 17.48 -2.21 -6.74
CA GLU A 176 18.18 -3.47 -6.53
C GLU A 176 18.15 -4.37 -7.78
N ARG A 177 16.98 -4.49 -8.41
CA ARG A 177 16.78 -5.21 -9.68
C ARG A 177 17.68 -4.69 -10.81
N SER A 178 18.03 -3.40 -10.82
CA SER A 178 18.93 -2.85 -11.84
C SER A 178 20.34 -3.45 -11.79
N VAL A 179 20.71 -4.06 -10.65
CA VAL A 179 21.98 -4.75 -10.43
C VAL A 179 21.83 -6.26 -10.58
N SER A 180 20.83 -6.86 -9.92
CA SER A 180 20.67 -8.32 -9.87
C SER A 180 19.89 -8.90 -11.06
N GLY A 181 19.09 -8.08 -11.73
CA GLY A 181 18.10 -8.52 -12.72
C GLY A 181 16.90 -9.24 -12.13
N ARG A 182 16.79 -9.36 -10.80
CA ARG A 182 15.72 -10.09 -10.11
C ARG A 182 14.74 -9.14 -9.42
N GLY A 183 13.47 -9.50 -9.49
CA GLY A 183 12.42 -8.86 -8.70
C GLY A 183 12.40 -9.43 -7.28
N GLN A 184 11.51 -8.89 -6.46
CA GLN A 184 11.31 -9.31 -5.08
C GLN A 184 9.90 -8.98 -4.61
N VAL A 185 9.47 -9.63 -3.53
CA VAL A 185 8.19 -9.39 -2.88
C VAL A 185 8.38 -8.35 -1.79
N ILE A 186 7.56 -7.31 -1.81
CA ILE A 186 7.49 -6.29 -0.77
C ILE A 186 6.17 -6.49 -0.04
N ASP A 187 6.23 -6.95 1.21
CA ASP A 187 5.07 -7.06 2.10
C ASP A 187 5.00 -5.82 3.00
N VAL A 188 3.98 -5.00 2.81
CA VAL A 188 3.71 -3.81 3.64
C VAL A 188 2.48 -4.05 4.49
N ALA A 189 2.67 -3.95 5.81
CA ALA A 189 1.59 -3.86 6.78
C ALA A 189 1.37 -2.41 7.20
N MET A 190 0.14 -1.91 7.07
CA MET A 190 -0.19 -0.54 7.50
C MET A 190 0.05 -0.31 8.99
N VAL A 191 -0.14 -1.34 9.83
CA VAL A 191 0.18 -1.26 11.26
C VAL A 191 1.69 -1.05 11.51
N ASP A 192 2.55 -1.71 10.75
CA ASP A 192 4.00 -1.60 10.88
C ASP A 192 4.48 -0.24 10.38
N GLY A 193 3.95 0.23 9.26
CA GLY A 193 4.25 1.56 8.74
C GLY A 193 3.77 2.67 9.67
N ALA A 194 2.56 2.55 10.24
CA ALA A 194 2.06 3.51 11.22
C ALA A 194 2.93 3.51 12.51
N ALA A 195 3.36 2.35 12.98
CA ALA A 195 4.30 2.25 14.10
C ALA A 195 5.67 2.85 13.74
N SER A 196 6.15 2.63 12.50
CA SER A 196 7.42 3.21 12.05
C SER A 196 7.37 4.75 12.02
N LEU A 197 6.26 5.36 11.60
CA LEU A 197 6.06 6.81 11.68
C LEU A 197 6.08 7.34 13.13
N MET A 198 5.71 6.52 14.11
CA MET A 198 5.75 6.85 15.54
C MET A 198 7.15 6.69 16.17
N THR A 199 8.17 6.29 15.41
CA THR A 199 9.54 6.02 15.92
C THR A 199 10.09 7.13 16.82
N PRO A 200 10.05 8.43 16.44
CA PRO A 200 10.55 9.51 17.31
C PRO A 200 9.78 9.61 18.64
N ILE A 201 8.49 9.29 18.65
CA ILE A 201 7.63 9.34 19.84
C ILE A 201 7.96 8.15 20.75
N TYR A 202 8.14 6.95 20.19
CA TYR A 202 8.62 5.81 20.96
C TYR A 202 10.01 6.05 21.56
N GLN A 203 10.88 6.77 20.87
CA GLN A 203 12.16 7.20 21.45
C GLN A 203 11.95 8.12 22.65
N MET A 204 11.03 9.10 22.57
CA MET A 204 10.69 9.96 23.72
C MET A 204 10.15 9.16 24.89
N PHE A 205 9.29 8.17 24.63
CA PHE A 205 8.79 7.25 25.65
C PHE A 205 9.91 6.46 26.32
N GLY A 206 10.81 5.86 25.53
CA GLY A 206 11.97 5.12 26.04
C GLY A 206 12.96 5.97 26.85
N MET A 207 13.03 7.28 26.57
CA MET A 207 13.84 8.23 27.35
C MET A 207 13.12 8.79 28.61
N GLY A 208 11.87 8.38 28.87
CA GLY A 208 11.05 8.94 29.95
C GLY A 208 10.67 10.42 29.73
N ARG A 209 10.70 10.89 28.48
CA ARG A 209 10.36 12.27 28.08
C ARG A 209 8.96 12.42 27.49
N TRP A 210 8.24 11.30 27.37
CA TRP A 210 6.84 11.29 26.96
C TRP A 210 5.95 11.20 28.19
N VAL A 211 5.02 12.12 28.32
CA VAL A 211 3.98 12.10 29.37
C VAL A 211 2.73 11.44 28.79
N GLU A 212 2.21 10.46 29.52
CA GLU A 212 0.95 9.82 29.13
C GLU A 212 -0.20 10.82 29.21
N GLY A 213 -0.88 11.02 28.08
CA GLY A 213 -1.87 12.06 27.89
C GLY A 213 -1.69 12.74 26.53
N ARG A 214 -2.79 13.27 25.98
CA ARG A 214 -2.75 14.12 24.78
C ARG A 214 -2.50 15.56 25.17
N GLU A 215 -2.05 16.36 24.22
CA GLU A 215 -1.78 17.80 24.42
C GLU A 215 -0.82 18.04 25.60
N SER A 216 0.10 17.12 25.82
CA SER A 216 1.03 17.11 26.97
C SER A 216 2.50 17.10 26.53
N ASN A 217 2.78 16.97 25.24
CA ASN A 217 4.09 16.72 24.68
C ASN A 217 4.44 17.69 23.54
N LEU A 218 5.73 17.76 23.22
CA LEU A 218 6.22 18.46 22.04
C LEU A 218 5.62 17.78 20.79
N LEU A 219 4.77 18.47 20.02
CA LEU A 219 4.10 18.00 18.79
C LEU A 219 2.73 17.29 18.92
N ASP A 220 2.14 17.20 20.11
CA ASP A 220 0.79 16.61 20.29
C ASP A 220 -0.32 17.65 20.60
N GLY A 221 0.01 18.94 20.48
CA GLY A 221 -0.88 20.07 20.75
C GLY A 221 -0.52 20.90 21.97
N ALA A 222 0.42 20.46 22.83
CA ALA A 222 0.82 21.23 24.03
C ALA A 222 1.53 22.57 23.73
N ALA A 223 1.96 22.77 22.48
CA ALA A 223 2.65 23.96 22.00
C ALA A 223 1.97 24.50 20.73
N PRO A 224 2.02 25.83 20.47
CA PRO A 224 1.23 26.48 19.43
C PRO A 224 1.83 26.39 18.01
N PHE A 225 2.76 25.47 17.75
CA PHE A 225 3.44 25.31 16.46
C PHE A 225 3.24 23.92 15.86
#